data_AF-A0A538S0Q8-F1
#
_entry.id   AF-A0A538S0Q8-F1
#
_cell.length_a   1.000
_cell.length_b   1.000
_cell.length_c   1.000
_cell.angle_alpha   90.00
_cell.angle_beta   90.00
_cell.angle_gamma   90.00
#
_symmetry.space_group_name_H-M   'P 1'
#
loop_
_entity.id
_entity.type
_entity.pdbx_description
1 polymer ?
#
loop_
_entity_poly.entity_id
_entity_poly.type
_entity_poly.pdbx_seq_one_letter_code
_entity_poly.pdbx_strand_id
1 'polypeptide(L)'
;MWLGHRAYVELIDNGPGYIAVDKVVCSDERPPAYAPNPLLVSLLDDPRLTSRDDLARKYQSLFVEIVEQWQGGNLAAQADCKERVALLNWLLHHLPSQRQSDASAEHGQLAGFVKHCKELEAALSPTQQCLAMADGTGWNDHVHIRGSPNRFGEEVPRRFLEAIAGDNRPCSQRGSGRLELARCMIDRPDALLPRVMVNRIWQHHFGAGIVRSPDNFGALGELPTDPELLDSLATEFVRQGWSIKAMHRLMLLSSTYQMASRSEEASEARDPQNKLWHRMPIQRLEAECIRDALLAVSGQLHRTLYGPSVSPYLTPHMSGRGRPAQSGPLDGNGRRSIYLNVRRNFLTPLFLAFDYPIPFTTMGRRSVSNVPAQALALMNNPFVAQQAESWAAQALAQARQTPRERISDLYVAAFGRPPEDREMAEALNFLEEQGKRYNRVGDPQVWRDLCHVLFNVKEFIFIN
;
A
#
# COMPACT_ATOMS: atom_id res chain seq x y z
N MET A 1 -40.22 17.16 -12.61
CA MET A 1 -38.91 17.70 -13.04
C MET A 1 -37.81 16.62 -13.11
N TRP A 2 -38.14 15.33 -13.18
CA TRP A 2 -37.14 14.24 -13.17
C TRP A 2 -37.47 13.10 -14.15
N LEU A 3 -38.38 13.35 -15.10
CA LEU A 3 -38.72 12.37 -16.13
C LEU A 3 -37.52 12.21 -17.08
N GLY A 4 -36.96 11.00 -17.19
CA GLY A 4 -35.82 10.70 -18.06
C GLY A 4 -34.43 10.82 -17.42
N HIS A 5 -34.32 11.13 -16.12
CA HIS A 5 -33.05 11.16 -15.39
C HIS A 5 -32.80 9.84 -14.63
N ARG A 6 -31.54 9.37 -14.60
CA ARG A 6 -31.14 8.21 -13.79
C ARG A 6 -31.06 8.62 -12.32
N ALA A 7 -31.75 7.90 -11.44
CA ALA A 7 -31.57 8.01 -10.00
C ALA A 7 -30.45 7.06 -9.57
N TYR A 8 -29.42 7.59 -8.91
CA TYR A 8 -28.39 6.79 -8.26
C TYR A 8 -28.77 6.62 -6.80
N VAL A 9 -28.94 5.39 -6.36
CA VAL A 9 -29.07 5.06 -4.94
C VAL A 9 -27.69 4.62 -4.48
N GLU A 10 -26.99 5.50 -3.77
CA GLU A 10 -25.71 5.20 -3.14
C GLU A 10 -25.94 4.90 -1.67
N LEU A 11 -25.60 3.68 -1.26
CA LEU A 11 -25.69 3.22 0.13
C LEU A 11 -24.26 3.07 0.64
N ILE A 12 -23.83 4.02 1.45
CA ILE A 12 -22.49 4.05 2.03
C ILE A 12 -22.58 3.57 3.48
N ASP A 13 -22.07 2.36 3.75
CA ASP A 13 -21.84 1.90 5.11
C ASP A 13 -20.39 2.22 5.53
N ASN A 14 -20.24 2.97 6.61
CA ASN A 14 -18.93 3.30 7.19
C ASN A 14 -18.60 2.43 8.43
N GLY A 15 -19.44 1.44 8.74
CA GLY A 15 -19.26 0.48 9.82
C GLY A 15 -18.72 -0.88 9.36
N PRO A 16 -18.54 -1.84 10.29
CA PRO A 16 -18.07 -3.19 9.98
C PRO A 16 -19.17 -4.11 9.40
N GLY A 17 -20.34 -3.56 9.04
CA GLY A 17 -21.52 -4.30 8.61
C GLY A 17 -21.54 -4.64 7.13
N TYR A 18 -22.65 -5.20 6.68
CA TYR A 18 -23.00 -5.31 5.27
C TYR A 18 -24.41 -4.79 5.05
N ILE A 19 -24.66 -4.29 3.85
CA ILE A 19 -26.00 -3.89 3.40
C ILE A 19 -26.47 -4.94 2.39
N ALA A 20 -27.65 -5.50 2.66
CA ALA A 20 -28.39 -6.32 1.69
C ALA A 20 -29.65 -5.56 1.28
N VAL A 21 -29.82 -5.34 -0.02
CA VAL A 21 -31.05 -4.77 -0.57
C VAL A 21 -31.97 -5.93 -0.94
N ASP A 22 -32.95 -6.20 -0.08
CA ASP A 22 -33.90 -7.30 -0.27
C ASP A 22 -34.88 -7.02 -1.44
N LYS A 23 -35.39 -5.78 -1.54
CA LYS A 23 -36.29 -5.37 -2.62
C LYS A 23 -36.20 -3.86 -2.87
N VAL A 24 -36.16 -3.48 -4.15
CA VAL A 24 -36.38 -2.09 -4.58
C VAL A 24 -37.73 -2.03 -5.28
N VAL A 25 -38.64 -1.18 -4.77
CA VAL A 25 -39.98 -1.00 -5.36
C VAL A 25 -40.16 0.47 -5.68
N CYS A 26 -40.52 0.75 -6.93
CA CYS A 26 -41.03 2.06 -7.32
C CYS A 26 -42.55 1.99 -7.27
N SER A 27 -43.17 2.78 -6.39
CA SER A 27 -44.62 2.86 -6.25
C SER A 27 -45.03 4.28 -5.89
N ASP A 28 -46.19 4.70 -6.38
CA ASP A 28 -46.83 5.96 -6.01
C ASP A 28 -47.59 5.85 -4.67
N GLU A 29 -47.63 4.65 -4.07
CA GLU A 29 -48.31 4.34 -2.81
C GLU A 29 -47.33 4.07 -1.65
N ARG A 30 -47.80 4.18 -0.40
CA ARG A 30 -46.98 3.87 0.78
C ARG A 30 -46.63 2.37 0.81
N PRO A 31 -45.40 2.00 1.21
CA PRO A 31 -45.03 0.60 1.31
C PRO A 31 -45.98 -0.16 2.24
N PRO A 32 -46.38 -1.40 1.90
CA PRO A 32 -47.24 -2.20 2.78
C PRO A 32 -46.53 -2.40 4.13
N ALA A 33 -47.30 -2.32 5.22
CA ALA A 33 -46.76 -2.62 6.54
C ALA A 33 -46.21 -4.06 6.57
N TYR A 34 -45.11 -4.28 7.28
CA TYR A 34 -44.59 -5.62 7.52
C TYR A 34 -45.70 -6.47 8.14
N ALA A 35 -46.06 -7.58 7.48
CA ALA A 35 -47.03 -8.52 8.02
C ALA A 35 -46.46 -9.12 9.32
N PRO A 36 -47.27 -9.24 10.39
CA PRO A 36 -46.83 -9.89 11.62
C PRO A 36 -46.45 -11.35 11.35
N ASN A 37 -45.53 -11.90 12.16
CA ASN A 37 -45.11 -13.29 12.00
C ASN A 37 -46.32 -14.23 12.13
N PRO A 38 -46.60 -15.08 11.12
CA PRO A 38 -47.80 -15.93 11.12
C PRO A 38 -47.93 -16.86 12.33
N LEU A 39 -46.81 -17.30 12.92
CA LEU A 39 -46.83 -18.16 14.11
C LEU A 39 -47.38 -17.42 15.32
N LEU A 40 -46.97 -16.16 15.52
CA LEU A 40 -47.48 -15.34 16.61
C LEU A 40 -48.97 -15.03 16.42
N VAL A 41 -49.41 -14.79 15.18
CA VAL A 41 -50.82 -14.55 14.86
C VAL A 41 -51.65 -15.79 15.14
N SER A 42 -51.20 -16.97 14.71
CA SER A 42 -51.93 -18.24 14.92
C SER A 42 -52.14 -18.60 16.39
N LEU A 43 -51.25 -18.14 17.28
CA LEU A 43 -51.40 -18.36 18.72
C LEU A 43 -52.57 -17.59 19.32
N LEU A 44 -53.00 -16.49 18.70
CA LEU A 44 -54.15 -15.68 19.13
C LEU A 44 -55.49 -16.35 18.85
N ASP A 45 -55.53 -17.31 17.92
CA ASP A 45 -56.76 -18.02 17.55
C ASP A 45 -57.15 -19.12 18.56
N ASP A 46 -56.39 -19.31 19.64
CA ASP A 46 -56.72 -20.32 20.65
C ASP A 46 -57.82 -19.83 21.61
N PRO A 47 -58.97 -20.52 21.65
CA PRO A 47 -60.12 -20.13 22.49
C PRO A 47 -59.86 -20.22 24.00
N ARG A 48 -58.73 -20.81 24.43
CA ARG A 48 -58.32 -20.92 25.84
C ARG A 48 -57.59 -19.68 26.36
N LEU A 49 -57.32 -18.69 25.50
CA LEU A 49 -56.72 -17.42 25.90
C LEU A 49 -57.75 -16.54 26.62
N THR A 50 -57.69 -16.52 27.95
CA THR A 50 -58.63 -15.73 28.78
C THR A 50 -57.99 -14.49 29.41
N SER A 51 -56.66 -14.42 29.41
CA SER A 51 -55.90 -13.33 30.02
C SER A 51 -54.62 -13.00 29.24
N ARG A 52 -54.03 -11.83 29.54
CA ARG A 52 -52.73 -11.43 28.99
C ARG A 52 -51.61 -12.37 29.46
N ASP A 53 -51.72 -12.93 30.66
CA ASP A 53 -50.74 -13.85 31.22
C ASP A 53 -50.75 -15.21 30.49
N ASP A 54 -51.92 -15.66 30.03
CA ASP A 54 -52.04 -16.87 29.19
C ASP A 54 -51.33 -16.68 27.86
N LEU A 55 -51.48 -15.50 27.25
CA LEU A 55 -50.78 -15.16 26.00
C LEU A 55 -49.27 -15.08 26.20
N ALA A 56 -48.81 -14.47 27.29
CA ALA A 56 -47.40 -14.38 27.62
C ALA A 56 -46.76 -15.77 27.81
N ARG A 57 -47.43 -16.68 28.53
CA ARG A 57 -46.97 -18.08 28.71
C ARG A 57 -46.86 -18.84 27.39
N LYS A 58 -47.78 -18.61 26.46
CA LYS A 58 -47.72 -19.22 25.13
C LYS A 58 -46.57 -18.71 24.29
N TYR A 59 -46.36 -17.40 24.26
CA TYR A 59 -45.20 -16.83 23.58
C TYR A 59 -43.90 -17.34 24.20
N GLN A 60 -43.80 -17.38 25.53
CA GLN A 60 -42.65 -17.96 26.22
C GLN A 60 -42.41 -19.40 25.77
N SER A 61 -43.44 -20.24 25.74
CA SER A 61 -43.32 -21.64 25.32
C SER A 61 -42.82 -21.76 23.88
N LEU A 62 -43.36 -20.95 22.96
CA LEU A 62 -42.90 -20.92 21.57
C LEU A 62 -41.42 -20.50 21.46
N PHE A 63 -41.00 -19.46 22.18
CA PHE A 63 -39.60 -19.03 22.15
C PHE A 63 -38.65 -20.07 22.73
N VAL A 64 -39.02 -20.71 23.85
CA VAL A 64 -38.22 -21.79 24.45
C VAL A 64 -38.10 -22.97 23.47
N GLU A 65 -39.20 -23.39 22.86
CA GLU A 65 -39.21 -24.46 21.86
C GLU A 65 -38.29 -24.15 20.67
N ILE A 66 -38.33 -22.91 20.16
CA ILE A 66 -37.46 -22.47 19.05
C ILE A 66 -35.98 -22.55 19.46
N VAL A 67 -35.63 -22.11 20.68
CA VAL A 67 -34.25 -22.17 21.18
C VAL A 67 -33.79 -23.61 21.37
N GLU A 68 -34.62 -24.48 21.94
CA GLU A 68 -34.30 -25.91 22.10
C GLU A 68 -34.12 -26.62 20.74
N GLN A 69 -34.98 -26.32 19.76
CA GLN A 69 -34.86 -26.83 18.40
C GLN A 69 -33.60 -26.33 17.69
N TRP A 70 -33.21 -25.07 17.93
CA TRP A 70 -31.96 -24.52 17.41
C TRP A 70 -30.75 -25.20 18.04
N GLN A 71 -30.72 -25.35 19.36
CA GLN A 71 -29.65 -26.02 20.10
C GLN A 71 -29.50 -27.49 19.70
N GLY A 72 -30.62 -28.17 19.45
CA GLY A 72 -30.65 -29.56 18.99
C GLY A 72 -30.39 -29.74 17.49
N GLY A 73 -30.18 -28.67 16.71
CA GLY A 73 -29.94 -28.73 15.26
C GLY A 73 -31.17 -29.13 14.42
N ASN A 74 -32.36 -29.16 15.00
CA ASN A 74 -33.60 -29.63 14.37
C ASN A 74 -34.49 -28.49 13.83
N LEU A 75 -34.10 -27.23 14.05
CA LEU A 75 -34.86 -26.06 13.61
C LEU A 75 -35.11 -26.05 12.09
N ALA A 76 -34.10 -26.46 11.31
CA ALA A 76 -34.18 -26.51 9.85
C ALA A 76 -35.16 -27.57 9.32
N ALA A 77 -35.52 -28.57 10.15
CA ALA A 77 -36.42 -29.65 9.78
C ALA A 77 -37.91 -29.31 9.99
N GLN A 78 -38.22 -28.15 10.59
CA GLN A 78 -39.60 -27.71 10.81
C GLN A 78 -40.22 -27.13 9.55
N ALA A 79 -41.50 -27.38 9.32
CA ALA A 79 -42.22 -26.88 8.14
C ALA A 79 -42.33 -25.35 8.11
N ASP A 80 -42.34 -24.72 9.28
CA ASP A 80 -42.39 -23.28 9.56
C ASP A 80 -41.01 -22.69 9.92
N CYS A 81 -39.93 -23.32 9.43
CA CYS A 81 -38.54 -22.94 9.72
C CYS A 81 -38.26 -21.45 9.46
N LYS A 82 -38.78 -20.87 8.37
CA LYS A 82 -38.52 -19.45 8.03
C LYS A 82 -39.07 -18.51 9.11
N GLU A 83 -40.28 -18.78 9.58
CA GLU A 83 -40.97 -17.99 10.60
C GLU A 83 -40.29 -18.16 11.96
N ARG A 84 -39.86 -19.39 12.31
CA ARG A 84 -39.10 -19.65 13.54
C ARG A 84 -37.72 -19.00 13.53
N VAL A 85 -37.01 -19.04 12.41
CA VAL A 85 -35.71 -18.34 12.23
C VAL A 85 -35.89 -16.82 12.34
N ALA A 86 -36.98 -16.27 11.80
CA ALA A 86 -37.27 -14.84 11.94
C ALA A 86 -37.50 -14.45 13.42
N LEU A 87 -38.23 -15.28 14.19
CA LEU A 87 -38.42 -15.07 15.63
C LEU A 87 -37.13 -15.26 16.44
N LEU A 88 -36.30 -16.25 16.08
CA LEU A 88 -35.00 -16.47 16.70
C LEU A 88 -34.06 -15.29 16.45
N ASN A 89 -33.97 -14.80 15.21
CA ASN A 89 -33.19 -13.61 14.89
C ASN A 89 -33.72 -12.38 15.62
N TRP A 90 -35.04 -12.20 15.67
CA TRP A 90 -35.64 -11.12 16.47
C TRP A 90 -35.25 -11.24 17.93
N LEU A 91 -35.33 -12.43 18.52
CA LEU A 91 -34.90 -12.70 19.89
C LEU A 91 -33.41 -12.36 20.06
N LEU A 92 -32.52 -12.84 19.19
CA LEU A 92 -31.09 -12.55 19.27
C LEU A 92 -30.75 -11.05 19.16
N HIS A 93 -31.48 -10.30 18.34
CA HIS A 93 -31.33 -8.86 18.21
C HIS A 93 -31.90 -8.06 19.39
N HIS A 94 -32.88 -8.62 20.10
CA HIS A 94 -33.60 -7.94 21.20
C HIS A 94 -33.32 -8.55 22.58
N LEU A 95 -32.54 -9.64 22.65
CA LEU A 95 -31.92 -10.13 23.87
C LEU A 95 -31.16 -8.94 24.46
N PRO A 96 -31.20 -8.75 25.80
CA PRO A 96 -30.59 -7.61 26.46
C PRO A 96 -29.06 -7.70 26.39
N SER A 97 -28.48 -7.46 25.21
CA SER A 97 -27.07 -7.16 25.02
C SER A 97 -26.78 -5.68 25.29
N GLN A 98 -27.81 -4.82 25.29
CA GLN A 98 -27.64 -3.36 25.40
C GLN A 98 -28.68 -2.57 26.21
N ARG A 99 -29.79 -3.15 26.69
CA ARG A 99 -30.83 -2.39 27.42
C ARG A 99 -31.26 -3.07 28.72
N GLN A 100 -30.43 -2.96 29.75
CA GLN A 100 -30.82 -2.78 31.16
C GLN A 100 -29.56 -2.92 32.02
N SER A 101 -29.06 -1.78 32.49
CA SER A 101 -28.29 -1.68 33.74
C SER A 101 -29.13 -2.05 34.97
N ASP A 102 -30.43 -2.31 34.78
CA ASP A 102 -31.42 -2.40 35.85
C ASP A 102 -32.13 -3.77 35.85
N ALA A 103 -31.44 -4.84 35.46
CA ALA A 103 -31.89 -6.18 35.81
C ALA A 103 -31.63 -6.36 37.31
N SER A 104 -32.70 -6.23 38.08
CA SER A 104 -32.81 -6.60 39.48
C SER A 104 -32.16 -7.96 39.77
N ALA A 105 -31.79 -8.17 41.03
CA ALA A 105 -31.10 -9.34 41.59
C ALA A 105 -31.71 -10.74 41.29
N GLU A 106 -32.77 -10.85 40.48
CA GLU A 106 -33.50 -12.09 40.23
C GLU A 106 -32.91 -12.96 39.09
N HIS A 107 -31.96 -12.48 38.28
CA HIS A 107 -31.44 -13.27 37.15
C HIS A 107 -29.90 -13.32 37.06
N GLY A 108 -29.23 -13.70 38.15
CA GLY A 108 -27.76 -13.81 38.22
C GLY A 108 -27.12 -14.69 37.15
N GLN A 109 -27.82 -15.71 36.63
CA GLN A 109 -27.33 -16.55 35.52
C GLN A 109 -27.26 -15.78 34.18
N LEU A 110 -28.24 -14.91 33.89
CA LEU A 110 -28.28 -14.14 32.64
C LEU A 110 -27.12 -13.14 32.57
N ALA A 111 -26.78 -12.50 33.69
CA ALA A 111 -25.65 -11.59 33.78
C ALA A 111 -24.31 -12.29 33.47
N GLY A 112 -24.16 -13.55 33.91
CA GLY A 112 -23.00 -14.39 33.60
C GLY A 112 -22.86 -14.67 32.10
N PHE A 113 -23.94 -15.06 31.42
CA PHE A 113 -23.92 -15.33 29.98
C PHE A 113 -23.67 -14.07 29.15
N VAL A 114 -24.27 -12.93 29.50
CA VAL A 114 -24.03 -11.65 28.81
C VAL A 114 -22.57 -11.22 28.93
N LYS A 115 -21.95 -11.40 30.11
CA LYS A 115 -20.53 -11.13 30.31
C LYS A 115 -19.66 -12.02 29.42
N HIS A 116 -19.96 -13.32 29.38
CA HIS A 116 -19.20 -14.28 28.58
C HIS A 116 -19.29 -13.99 27.07
N CYS A 117 -20.46 -13.63 26.55
CA CYS A 117 -20.62 -13.23 25.14
C CYS A 117 -19.73 -12.02 24.81
N LYS A 118 -19.66 -11.01 25.69
CA LYS A 118 -18.80 -9.83 25.48
C LYS A 118 -17.31 -10.16 25.46
N GLU A 119 -16.87 -11.08 26.33
CA GLU A 119 -15.49 -11.55 26.35
C GLU A 119 -15.12 -12.27 25.05
N LEU A 120 -16.03 -13.11 24.52
CA LEU A 120 -15.85 -13.78 23.23
C LEU A 120 -15.85 -12.80 22.06
N GLU A 121 -16.80 -11.85 22.01
CA GLU A 121 -16.84 -10.80 20.98
C GLU A 121 -15.58 -9.95 20.97
N ALA A 122 -15.05 -9.59 22.14
CA ALA A 122 -13.81 -8.83 22.26
C ALA A 122 -12.55 -9.65 21.87
N ALA A 123 -12.62 -10.98 21.98
CA ALA A 123 -11.54 -11.88 21.57
C ALA A 123 -11.51 -12.12 20.05
N LEU A 124 -12.60 -11.83 19.33
CA LEU A 124 -12.62 -11.92 17.88
C LEU A 124 -11.72 -10.82 17.28
N SER A 125 -10.73 -11.25 16.48
CA SER A 125 -9.93 -10.29 15.71
C SER A 125 -10.83 -9.61 14.68
N PRO A 126 -10.78 -8.26 14.56
CA PRO A 126 -11.56 -7.56 13.56
C PRO A 126 -11.20 -8.09 12.17
N THR A 127 -12.21 -8.35 11.35
CA THR A 127 -12.03 -8.85 9.99
C THR A 127 -11.18 -7.84 9.22
N GLN A 128 -10.06 -8.29 8.66
CA GLN A 128 -9.25 -7.45 7.77
C GLN A 128 -10.02 -7.23 6.48
N GLN A 129 -10.66 -6.08 6.37
CA GLN A 129 -11.25 -5.62 5.12
C GLN A 129 -10.13 -5.07 4.22
N CYS A 130 -10.09 -5.52 2.97
CA CYS A 130 -9.25 -4.93 1.95
C CYS A 130 -10.13 -4.33 0.85
N LEU A 131 -9.64 -3.27 0.22
CA LEU A 131 -10.28 -2.79 -1.01
C LEU A 131 -10.10 -3.87 -2.08
N ALA A 132 -11.20 -4.53 -2.43
CA ALA A 132 -11.25 -5.43 -3.56
C ALA A 132 -11.92 -4.73 -4.74
N MET A 133 -11.40 -4.94 -5.94
CA MET A 133 -12.11 -4.54 -7.15
C MET A 133 -13.21 -5.57 -7.43
N ALA A 134 -14.47 -5.13 -7.37
CA ALA A 134 -15.58 -5.91 -7.89
C ALA A 134 -15.71 -5.66 -9.41
N ASP A 135 -16.05 -6.70 -10.16
CA ASP A 135 -16.42 -6.52 -11.56
C ASP A 135 -17.70 -5.67 -11.64
N GLY A 136 -17.74 -4.77 -12.62
CA GLY A 136 -18.88 -3.89 -12.84
C GLY A 136 -19.80 -4.41 -13.92
N THR A 137 -20.91 -3.73 -14.14
CA THR A 137 -21.63 -3.82 -15.42
C THR A 137 -20.90 -2.97 -16.46
N GLY A 138 -20.90 -3.38 -17.72
CA GLY A 138 -20.38 -2.54 -18.79
C GLY A 138 -21.51 -2.00 -19.66
N TRP A 139 -21.37 -0.74 -20.06
CA TRP A 139 -22.31 0.00 -20.90
C TRP A 139 -21.65 0.46 -22.20
N ASN A 140 -22.44 0.60 -23.25
CA ASN A 140 -22.03 1.36 -24.43
C ASN A 140 -21.95 2.84 -24.06
N ASP A 141 -21.19 3.60 -24.86
CA ASP A 141 -21.05 5.04 -24.68
C ASP A 141 -21.37 5.76 -26.00
N HIS A 142 -21.57 7.06 -25.98
CA HIS A 142 -21.87 7.84 -27.19
C HIS A 142 -20.64 8.60 -27.69
N VAL A 143 -20.61 8.92 -28.98
CA VAL A 143 -19.63 9.88 -29.51
C VAL A 143 -19.92 11.26 -28.95
N HIS A 144 -18.97 11.87 -28.23
CA HIS A 144 -19.10 13.24 -27.74
C HIS A 144 -18.75 14.23 -28.85
N ILE A 145 -19.76 14.89 -29.43
CA ILE A 145 -19.58 15.77 -30.58
C ILE A 145 -18.72 16.97 -30.16
N ARG A 146 -17.54 17.11 -30.80
CA ARG A 146 -16.51 18.10 -30.46
C ARG A 146 -16.02 18.02 -29.00
N GLY A 147 -16.06 16.82 -28.40
CA GLY A 147 -15.63 16.59 -27.02
C GLY A 147 -16.56 17.18 -25.95
N SER A 148 -17.75 17.65 -26.33
CA SER A 148 -18.70 18.20 -25.37
C SER A 148 -19.38 17.06 -24.58
N PRO A 149 -19.28 17.04 -23.23
CA PRO A 149 -19.90 15.99 -22.41
C PRO A 149 -21.43 16.02 -22.42
N ASN A 150 -22.03 17.10 -22.96
CA ASN A 150 -23.48 17.30 -23.01
C ASN A 150 -24.06 17.11 -24.42
N ARG A 151 -23.23 16.85 -25.44
CA ARG A 151 -23.69 16.64 -26.82
C ARG A 151 -23.32 15.25 -27.31
N PHE A 152 -24.23 14.32 -27.05
CA PHE A 152 -24.13 12.94 -27.52
C PHE A 152 -24.47 12.83 -29.01
N GLY A 153 -23.65 12.10 -29.74
CA GLY A 153 -23.90 11.62 -31.10
C GLY A 153 -24.32 10.15 -31.09
N GLU A 154 -23.89 9.40 -32.10
CA GLU A 154 -24.19 7.97 -32.24
C GLU A 154 -23.64 7.15 -31.08
N GLU A 155 -24.39 6.11 -30.70
CA GLU A 155 -23.96 5.12 -29.72
C GLU A 155 -22.82 4.28 -30.30
N VAL A 156 -21.76 4.11 -29.53
CA VAL A 156 -20.61 3.28 -29.84
C VAL A 156 -20.68 2.01 -28.99
N PRO A 157 -20.83 0.83 -29.61
CA PRO A 157 -20.85 -0.41 -28.87
C PRO A 157 -19.51 -0.66 -28.18
N ARG A 158 -19.57 -1.30 -27.00
CA ARG A 158 -18.37 -1.75 -26.29
C ARG A 158 -17.56 -2.71 -27.13
N ARG A 159 -16.27 -2.41 -27.25
CA ARG A 159 -15.27 -3.26 -27.89
C ARG A 159 -13.92 -3.02 -27.25
N PHE A 160 -13.01 -3.96 -27.45
CA PHE A 160 -11.61 -3.78 -27.09
C PHE A 160 -10.87 -2.95 -28.15
N LEU A 161 -9.72 -2.39 -27.78
CA LEU A 161 -8.84 -1.73 -28.74
C LEU A 161 -8.38 -2.74 -29.78
N GLU A 162 -8.52 -2.40 -31.07
CA GLU A 162 -8.15 -3.25 -32.21
C GLU A 162 -6.67 -3.69 -32.12
N ALA A 163 -5.79 -2.79 -31.71
CA ALA A 163 -4.37 -3.09 -31.49
C ALA A 163 -4.11 -4.20 -30.45
N ILE A 164 -5.03 -4.42 -29.51
CA ILE A 164 -4.91 -5.43 -28.45
C ILE A 164 -5.66 -6.71 -28.85
N ALA A 165 -6.93 -6.57 -29.21
CA ALA A 165 -7.84 -7.69 -29.38
C ALA A 165 -8.02 -8.16 -30.84
N GLY A 166 -7.44 -7.45 -31.80
CA GLY A 166 -7.71 -7.62 -33.24
C GLY A 166 -9.05 -7.01 -33.66
N ASP A 167 -9.38 -7.16 -34.94
CA ASP A 167 -10.58 -6.57 -35.51
C ASP A 167 -11.87 -7.15 -34.91
N ASN A 168 -12.79 -6.26 -34.54
CA ASN A 168 -14.19 -6.56 -34.21
C ASN A 168 -14.42 -7.63 -33.11
N ARG A 169 -13.50 -7.84 -32.17
CA ARG A 169 -13.79 -8.70 -31.01
C ARG A 169 -14.80 -8.02 -30.08
N PRO A 170 -16.05 -8.52 -29.95
CA PRO A 170 -17.03 -7.93 -29.06
C PRO A 170 -16.59 -8.17 -27.61
N CYS A 171 -16.86 -7.18 -26.75
CA CYS A 171 -16.71 -7.34 -25.31
C CYS A 171 -17.84 -8.24 -24.79
N SER A 172 -17.58 -9.08 -23.78
CA SER A 172 -18.64 -9.92 -23.20
C SER A 172 -19.83 -9.10 -22.71
N GLN A 173 -21.02 -9.64 -22.95
CA GLN A 173 -22.28 -9.09 -22.46
C GLN A 173 -22.43 -9.24 -20.93
N ARG A 174 -21.60 -10.06 -20.29
CA ARG A 174 -21.58 -10.24 -18.83
C ARG A 174 -20.36 -9.53 -18.24
N GLY A 175 -20.60 -8.71 -17.22
CA GLY A 175 -19.55 -7.97 -16.53
C GLY A 175 -19.00 -6.77 -17.32
N SER A 176 -17.89 -6.20 -16.85
CA SER A 176 -17.28 -5.01 -17.44
C SER A 176 -16.37 -5.32 -18.63
N GLY A 177 -15.97 -6.59 -18.77
CA GLY A 177 -14.98 -7.04 -19.76
C GLY A 177 -13.52 -6.68 -19.43
N ARG A 178 -13.23 -6.09 -18.27
CA ARG A 178 -11.85 -5.77 -17.85
C ARG A 178 -10.98 -7.01 -17.71
N LEU A 179 -11.52 -8.12 -17.19
CA LEU A 179 -10.80 -9.39 -17.10
C LEU A 179 -10.46 -9.96 -18.48
N GLU A 180 -11.39 -9.84 -19.43
CA GLU A 180 -11.16 -10.27 -20.82
C GLU A 180 -10.12 -9.40 -21.50
N LEU A 181 -10.15 -8.09 -21.28
CA LEU A 181 -9.10 -7.19 -21.76
C LEU A 181 -7.74 -7.60 -21.19
N ALA A 182 -7.66 -7.85 -19.88
CA ALA A 182 -6.42 -8.29 -19.23
C ALA A 182 -5.90 -9.60 -19.83
N ARG A 183 -6.77 -10.58 -20.06
CA ARG A 183 -6.43 -11.84 -20.75
C ARG A 183 -5.93 -11.61 -22.17
N CYS A 184 -6.62 -10.77 -22.95
CA CYS A 184 -6.19 -10.42 -24.31
C CYS A 184 -4.80 -9.76 -24.33
N MET A 185 -4.44 -8.99 -23.30
CA MET A 185 -3.12 -8.35 -23.20
C MET A 185 -1.98 -9.34 -22.88
N ILE A 186 -2.28 -10.50 -22.28
CA ILE A 186 -1.27 -11.48 -21.84
C ILE A 186 -1.20 -12.73 -22.71
N ASP A 187 -2.30 -13.12 -23.37
CA ASP A 187 -2.42 -14.39 -24.12
C ASP A 187 -1.79 -14.34 -25.52
N ARG A 188 -1.08 -13.25 -25.86
CA ARG A 188 -0.49 -13.05 -27.18
C ARG A 188 1.00 -13.42 -27.22
N PRO A 189 1.47 -14.17 -28.23
CA PRO A 189 2.88 -14.50 -28.38
C PRO A 189 3.75 -13.26 -28.67
N ASP A 190 3.18 -12.22 -29.27
CA ASP A 190 3.80 -10.91 -29.53
C ASP A 190 3.47 -9.85 -28.46
N ALA A 191 2.98 -10.29 -27.29
CA ALA A 191 2.48 -9.38 -26.26
C ALA A 191 3.52 -8.31 -25.90
N LEU A 192 3.07 -7.06 -25.93
CA LEU A 192 3.87 -5.91 -25.49
C LEU A 192 4.13 -5.95 -23.98
N LEU A 193 3.23 -6.54 -23.21
CA LEU A 193 3.25 -6.51 -21.75
C LEU A 193 4.50 -7.19 -21.14
N PRO A 194 4.92 -8.41 -21.57
CA PRO A 194 6.21 -8.98 -21.20
C PRO A 194 7.39 -8.04 -21.46
N ARG A 195 7.51 -7.48 -22.67
CA ARG A 195 8.61 -6.57 -23.07
C ARG A 195 8.67 -5.34 -22.16
N VAL A 196 7.52 -4.72 -21.92
CA VAL A 196 7.42 -3.55 -21.03
C VAL A 196 7.82 -3.92 -19.60
N MET A 197 7.37 -5.07 -19.10
CA MET A 197 7.66 -5.50 -17.73
C MET A 197 9.15 -5.83 -17.54
N VAL A 198 9.75 -6.60 -18.45
CA VAL A 198 11.19 -6.93 -18.35
C VAL A 198 12.06 -5.69 -18.52
N ASN A 199 11.67 -4.74 -19.38
CA ASN A 199 12.38 -3.47 -19.52
C ASN A 199 12.35 -2.64 -18.22
N ARG A 200 11.22 -2.66 -17.48
CA ARG A 200 11.12 -1.99 -16.17
C ARG A 200 11.99 -2.68 -15.13
N ILE A 201 11.98 -4.02 -15.08
CA ILE A 201 12.85 -4.78 -14.16
C ILE A 201 14.32 -4.49 -14.48
N TRP A 202 14.69 -4.50 -15.76
CA TRP A 202 16.02 -4.14 -16.23
C TRP A 202 16.39 -2.71 -15.80
N GLN A 203 15.53 -1.73 -16.07
CA GLN A 203 15.75 -0.34 -15.69
C GLN A 203 16.04 -0.17 -14.21
N HIS A 204 15.35 -0.90 -13.32
CA HIS A 204 15.58 -0.79 -11.88
C HIS A 204 16.94 -1.34 -11.43
N HIS A 205 17.51 -2.31 -12.15
CA HIS A 205 18.82 -2.88 -11.82
C HIS A 205 19.97 -2.14 -12.50
N PHE A 206 19.76 -1.72 -13.74
CA PHE A 206 20.79 -1.12 -14.59
C PHE A 206 20.64 0.41 -14.73
N GLY A 207 19.73 1.05 -14.00
CA GLY A 207 19.49 2.50 -14.02
C GLY A 207 18.79 3.05 -15.28
N ALA A 208 18.75 2.30 -16.38
CA ALA A 208 18.02 2.65 -17.59
C ALA A 208 17.49 1.40 -18.32
N GLY A 209 16.38 1.53 -19.04
CA GLY A 209 15.84 0.43 -19.83
C GLY A 209 16.64 0.15 -21.11
N ILE A 210 16.45 -1.04 -21.66
CA ILE A 210 16.82 -1.38 -23.06
C ILE A 210 16.06 -0.45 -24.01
N VAL A 211 14.78 -0.20 -23.72
CA VAL A 211 14.00 0.93 -24.25
C VAL A 211 14.08 2.07 -23.23
N ARG A 212 14.71 3.18 -23.62
CA ARG A 212 15.00 4.32 -22.73
C ARG A 212 13.75 5.17 -22.40
N SER A 213 12.65 4.97 -23.12
CA SER A 213 11.31 5.52 -22.87
C SER A 213 10.36 4.49 -22.23
N PRO A 214 10.47 4.22 -20.92
CA PRO A 214 9.72 3.12 -20.28
C PRO A 214 8.19 3.28 -20.28
N ASP A 215 7.69 4.51 -20.45
CA ASP A 215 6.26 4.83 -20.52
C ASP A 215 5.71 4.84 -21.95
N ASN A 216 6.56 4.71 -22.98
CA ASN A 216 6.15 4.76 -24.37
C ASN A 216 6.96 3.80 -25.23
N PHE A 217 6.33 2.67 -25.59
CA PHE A 217 6.86 1.68 -26.54
C PHE A 217 6.25 1.83 -27.94
N GLY A 218 5.45 2.87 -28.17
CA GLY A 218 4.84 3.17 -29.46
C GLY A 218 5.77 3.96 -30.39
N ALA A 219 5.24 4.42 -31.53
CA ALA A 219 6.00 5.15 -32.54
C ALA A 219 6.61 6.49 -32.08
N LEU A 220 6.11 7.06 -30.98
CA LEU A 220 6.65 8.27 -30.35
C LEU A 220 7.68 7.98 -29.25
N GLY A 221 7.94 6.69 -28.96
CA GLY A 221 8.96 6.22 -28.03
C GLY A 221 10.31 6.02 -28.70
N GLU A 222 11.30 5.66 -27.91
CA GLU A 222 12.61 5.24 -28.39
C GLU A 222 12.60 3.76 -28.80
N LEU A 223 13.43 3.42 -29.80
CA LEU A 223 13.65 2.02 -30.17
C LEU A 223 14.52 1.32 -29.11
N PRO A 224 14.34 0.00 -28.91
CA PRO A 224 15.22 -0.77 -28.04
C PRO A 224 16.67 -0.72 -28.55
N THR A 225 17.62 -0.54 -27.63
CA THR A 225 19.05 -0.61 -27.98
C THR A 225 19.47 -2.00 -28.42
N ASP A 226 18.81 -3.03 -27.89
CA ASP A 226 18.99 -4.44 -28.26
C ASP A 226 17.62 -5.15 -28.30
N PRO A 227 16.99 -5.26 -29.49
CA PRO A 227 15.69 -5.91 -29.65
C PRO A 227 15.73 -7.42 -29.34
N GLU A 228 16.81 -8.11 -29.71
CA GLU A 228 16.93 -9.56 -29.54
C GLU A 228 17.04 -9.94 -28.07
N LEU A 229 17.82 -9.19 -27.29
CA LEU A 229 17.89 -9.33 -25.85
C LEU A 229 16.53 -9.09 -25.19
N LEU A 230 15.83 -8.02 -25.59
CA LEU A 230 14.51 -7.69 -25.05
C LEU A 230 13.50 -8.83 -25.30
N ASP A 231 13.48 -9.38 -26.51
CA ASP A 231 12.58 -10.46 -26.90
C ASP A 231 12.93 -11.78 -26.20
N SER A 232 14.22 -12.07 -26.03
CA SER A 232 14.69 -13.22 -25.26
C SER A 232 14.27 -13.14 -23.80
N LEU A 233 14.48 -11.98 -23.14
CA LEU A 233 14.07 -11.76 -21.75
C LEU A 233 12.55 -11.81 -21.59
N ALA A 234 11.79 -11.24 -22.53
CA ALA A 234 10.33 -11.27 -22.52
C ALA A 234 9.80 -12.71 -22.64
N THR A 235 10.37 -13.50 -23.54
CA THR A 235 10.03 -14.92 -23.72
C THR A 235 10.35 -15.72 -22.47
N GLU A 236 11.53 -15.50 -21.88
CA GLU A 236 11.96 -16.15 -20.64
C GLU A 236 11.05 -15.79 -19.46
N PHE A 237 10.60 -14.53 -19.37
CA PHE A 237 9.69 -14.08 -18.32
C PHE A 237 8.35 -14.82 -18.36
N VAL A 238 7.78 -15.00 -19.56
CA VAL A 238 6.56 -15.80 -19.75
C VAL A 238 6.81 -17.27 -19.43
N ARG A 239 7.94 -17.84 -19.89
CA ARG A 239 8.34 -19.23 -19.63
C ARG A 239 8.50 -19.54 -18.14
N GLN A 240 8.98 -18.56 -17.36
CA GLN A 240 9.12 -18.62 -15.90
C GLN A 240 7.80 -18.36 -15.15
N GLY A 241 6.65 -18.35 -15.86
CA GLY A 241 5.33 -18.14 -15.27
C GLY A 241 5.14 -16.73 -14.71
N TRP A 242 5.70 -15.72 -15.39
CA TRP A 242 5.61 -14.31 -14.98
C TRP A 242 6.26 -14.02 -13.62
N SER A 243 7.23 -14.85 -13.20
CA SER A 243 7.92 -14.70 -11.93
C SER A 243 8.94 -13.57 -11.96
N ILE A 244 8.58 -12.43 -11.34
CA ILE A 244 9.48 -11.28 -11.19
C ILE A 244 10.76 -11.69 -10.42
N LYS A 245 10.64 -12.59 -9.43
CA LYS A 245 11.79 -13.09 -8.66
C LYS A 245 12.78 -13.89 -9.53
N ALA A 246 12.27 -14.70 -10.46
CA ALA A 246 13.11 -15.43 -11.39
C ALA A 246 13.88 -14.47 -12.31
N MET A 247 13.21 -13.42 -12.80
CA MET A 247 13.87 -12.40 -13.64
C MET A 247 14.93 -11.60 -12.87
N HIS A 248 14.66 -11.22 -11.62
CA HIS A 248 15.70 -10.62 -10.78
C HIS A 248 16.92 -11.52 -10.66
N ARG A 249 16.73 -12.81 -10.35
CA ARG A 249 17.85 -13.76 -10.25
C ARG A 249 18.62 -13.87 -11.57
N LEU A 250 17.92 -13.98 -12.70
CA LEU A 250 18.54 -14.08 -14.02
C LEU A 250 19.42 -12.85 -14.32
N MET A 251 18.89 -11.65 -14.10
CA MET A 251 19.63 -10.40 -14.35
C MET A 251 20.80 -10.22 -13.38
N LEU A 252 20.61 -10.46 -12.08
CA LEU A 252 21.67 -10.30 -11.06
C LEU A 252 22.83 -11.30 -11.21
N LEU A 253 22.58 -12.46 -11.83
CA LEU A 253 23.60 -13.46 -12.12
C LEU A 253 24.25 -13.28 -13.51
N SER A 254 23.82 -12.30 -14.30
CA SER A 254 24.41 -12.00 -15.60
C SER A 254 25.80 -11.39 -15.48
N SER A 255 26.66 -11.63 -16.48
CA SER A 255 27.93 -10.92 -16.59
C SER A 255 27.75 -9.41 -16.69
N THR A 256 26.66 -8.94 -17.33
CA THR A 256 26.31 -7.52 -17.46
C THR A 256 26.12 -6.85 -16.10
N TYR A 257 25.42 -7.49 -15.15
CA TYR A 257 25.23 -6.93 -13.80
C TYR A 257 26.52 -6.94 -12.98
N GLN A 258 27.42 -7.90 -13.25
CA GLN A 258 28.69 -8.06 -12.54
C GLN A 258 29.83 -7.21 -13.14
N MET A 259 29.55 -6.36 -14.13
CA MET A 259 30.55 -5.48 -14.73
C MET A 259 31.00 -4.40 -13.73
N ALA A 260 32.26 -3.99 -13.82
CA ALA A 260 32.74 -2.83 -13.09
C ALA A 260 32.17 -1.52 -13.68
N SER A 261 32.06 -0.49 -12.84
CA SER A 261 31.69 0.88 -13.28
C SER A 261 32.87 1.68 -13.86
N ARG A 262 34.02 1.03 -14.10
CA ARG A 262 35.21 1.69 -14.65
C ARG A 262 34.99 2.03 -16.11
N SER A 263 35.32 3.27 -16.48
CA SER A 263 35.27 3.75 -17.86
C SER A 263 36.62 3.54 -18.55
N GLU A 264 36.59 3.06 -19.78
CA GLU A 264 37.74 3.06 -20.68
C GLU A 264 37.54 4.15 -21.74
N GLU A 265 38.55 4.99 -21.96
CA GLU A 265 38.46 6.17 -22.85
C GLU A 265 37.98 5.80 -24.26
N ALA A 266 38.47 4.68 -24.81
CA ALA A 266 38.09 4.22 -26.14
C ALA A 266 36.60 3.85 -26.24
N SER A 267 36.04 3.25 -25.19
CA SER A 267 34.64 2.86 -25.12
C SER A 267 33.74 4.07 -24.88
N GLU A 268 34.15 4.98 -23.99
CA GLU A 268 33.44 6.22 -23.71
C GLU A 268 33.35 7.12 -24.95
N ALA A 269 34.41 7.18 -25.76
CA ALA A 269 34.41 7.96 -27.00
C ALA A 269 33.43 7.42 -28.05
N ARG A 270 33.13 6.11 -28.03
CA ARG A 270 32.21 5.45 -28.98
C ARG A 270 30.77 5.42 -28.48
N ASP A 271 30.57 5.20 -27.19
CA ASP A 271 29.25 5.11 -26.55
C ASP A 271 29.22 5.92 -25.24
N PRO A 272 29.26 7.27 -25.32
CA PRO A 272 29.29 8.13 -24.12
C PRO A 272 28.01 8.04 -23.28
N GLN A 273 26.92 7.52 -23.84
CA GLN A 273 25.64 7.37 -23.15
C GLN A 273 25.48 5.98 -22.51
N ASN A 274 26.47 5.10 -22.67
CA ASN A 274 26.42 3.72 -22.21
C ASN A 274 25.13 3.00 -22.68
N LYS A 275 24.75 3.17 -23.95
CA LYS A 275 23.60 2.51 -24.57
C LYS A 275 23.81 1.01 -24.75
N LEU A 276 25.07 0.60 -24.98
CA LEU A 276 25.47 -0.78 -25.21
C LEU A 276 26.01 -1.47 -23.96
N TRP A 277 25.87 -0.85 -22.78
CA TRP A 277 26.21 -1.45 -21.48
C TRP A 277 27.66 -1.91 -21.35
N HIS A 278 28.62 -1.08 -21.79
CA HIS A 278 30.05 -1.39 -21.71
C HIS A 278 30.64 -1.19 -20.29
N ARG A 279 29.84 -0.68 -19.35
CA ARG A 279 30.14 -0.58 -17.90
C ARG A 279 28.85 -0.60 -17.07
N MET A 280 28.95 -0.93 -15.79
CA MET A 280 27.83 -0.76 -14.85
C MET A 280 27.66 0.73 -14.50
N PRO A 281 26.48 1.35 -14.73
CA PRO A 281 26.31 2.77 -14.42
C PRO A 281 26.23 3.00 -12.90
N ILE A 282 26.86 4.08 -12.46
CA ILE A 282 26.72 4.60 -11.11
C ILE A 282 25.27 5.09 -10.91
N GLN A 283 24.61 4.64 -9.86
CA GLN A 283 23.21 4.96 -9.58
C GLN A 283 23.07 5.75 -8.28
N ARG A 284 22.32 6.85 -8.33
CA ARG A 284 21.93 7.59 -7.12
C ARG A 284 20.80 6.85 -6.43
N LEU A 285 20.93 6.60 -5.13
CA LEU A 285 19.85 6.11 -4.29
C LEU A 285 18.64 7.04 -4.35
N GLU A 286 17.45 6.45 -4.42
CA GLU A 286 16.19 7.19 -4.34
C GLU A 286 15.99 7.80 -2.95
N ALA A 287 15.13 8.81 -2.83
CA ALA A 287 14.97 9.56 -1.60
C ALA A 287 14.57 8.68 -0.38
N GLU A 288 13.68 7.72 -0.62
CA GLU A 288 13.24 6.72 0.35
C GLU A 288 14.41 5.82 0.79
N CYS A 289 15.25 5.41 -0.16
CA CYS A 289 16.44 4.59 0.09
C CYS A 289 17.50 5.36 0.88
N ILE A 290 17.72 6.64 0.58
CA ILE A 290 18.63 7.51 1.34
C ILE A 290 18.16 7.60 2.80
N ARG A 291 16.87 7.87 3.04
CA ARG A 291 16.32 7.92 4.40
C ARG A 291 16.45 6.57 5.10
N ASP A 292 16.11 5.47 4.44
CA ASP A 292 16.19 4.14 5.03
C ASP A 292 17.63 3.72 5.31
N ALA A 293 18.61 4.15 4.49
CA ALA A 293 20.04 3.96 4.73
C ALA A 293 20.49 4.72 5.99
N LEU A 294 20.09 5.99 6.15
CA LEU A 294 20.36 6.78 7.35
C LEU A 294 19.80 6.12 8.62
N LEU A 295 18.60 5.55 8.57
CA LEU A 295 18.03 4.77 9.66
C LEU A 295 18.80 3.46 9.91
N ALA A 296 19.23 2.78 8.85
CA ALA A 296 19.88 1.48 8.95
C ALA A 296 21.24 1.59 9.63
N VAL A 297 22.08 2.53 9.18
CA VAL A 297 23.45 2.70 9.71
C VAL A 297 23.45 3.23 11.14
N SER A 298 22.49 4.08 11.50
CA SER A 298 22.34 4.60 12.88
C SER A 298 21.62 3.67 13.84
N GLY A 299 21.27 2.45 13.40
CA GLY A 299 20.58 1.45 14.21
C GLY A 299 19.12 1.77 14.54
N GLN A 300 18.51 2.78 13.89
CA GLN A 300 17.12 3.20 14.14
C GLN A 300 16.10 2.53 13.21
N LEU A 301 16.53 1.72 12.24
CA LEU A 301 15.61 1.09 11.28
C LEU A 301 14.82 -0.08 11.90
N HIS A 302 13.52 0.13 12.09
CA HIS A 302 12.58 -0.92 12.47
C HIS A 302 12.11 -1.72 11.25
N ARG A 303 12.46 -3.01 11.22
CA ARG A 303 12.16 -3.93 10.12
C ARG A 303 10.77 -4.59 10.17
N THR A 304 9.94 -4.22 11.16
CA THR A 304 8.59 -4.76 11.32
C THR A 304 7.78 -4.60 10.04
N LEU A 305 7.17 -5.68 9.58
CA LEU A 305 6.34 -5.68 8.38
C LEU A 305 4.87 -5.42 8.73
N TYR A 306 4.13 -4.83 7.79
CA TYR A 306 2.70 -4.53 7.90
C TYR A 306 2.36 -3.56 9.04
N GLY A 307 1.07 -3.36 9.31
CA GLY A 307 0.56 -2.41 10.29
C GLY A 307 0.23 -1.04 9.69
N PRO A 308 -0.32 -0.13 10.52
CA PRO A 308 -0.76 1.19 10.06
C PRO A 308 0.41 2.05 9.57
N SER A 309 0.13 2.92 8.62
CA SER A 309 1.09 3.91 8.15
C SER A 309 1.40 4.97 9.22
N VAL A 310 2.61 5.51 9.20
CA VAL A 310 3.02 6.62 10.08
C VAL A 310 2.76 7.95 9.39
N SER A 311 2.10 8.89 10.07
CA SER A 311 1.88 10.24 9.55
C SER A 311 3.21 10.95 9.25
N PRO A 312 3.27 11.81 8.22
CA PRO A 312 4.48 12.58 7.95
C PRO A 312 4.75 13.61 9.05
N TYR A 313 6.03 13.90 9.29
CA TYR A 313 6.44 15.04 10.10
C TYR A 313 6.09 16.35 9.38
N LEU A 314 5.44 17.27 10.09
CA LEU A 314 5.03 18.58 9.57
C LEU A 314 5.98 19.65 10.06
N THR A 315 6.67 20.32 9.14
CA THR A 315 7.47 21.51 9.48
C THR A 315 6.56 22.71 9.79
N PRO A 316 7.06 23.73 10.51
CA PRO A 316 6.27 24.94 10.80
C PRO A 316 5.71 25.64 9.55
N HIS A 317 6.39 25.49 8.41
CA HIS A 317 6.03 26.12 7.14
C HIS A 317 5.01 25.33 6.31
N MET A 318 4.64 24.12 6.73
CA MET A 318 3.67 23.28 6.01
C MET A 318 2.23 23.63 6.44
N SER A 319 1.68 24.68 5.84
CA SER A 319 0.28 25.09 5.98
C SER A 319 -0.51 24.79 4.68
N GLY A 320 -1.83 24.57 4.79
CA GLY A 320 -2.68 24.35 3.63
C GLY A 320 -3.87 23.44 3.86
N ARG A 321 -4.71 23.31 2.83
CA ARG A 321 -5.91 22.46 2.84
C ARG A 321 -5.51 20.98 2.96
N GLY A 322 -6.13 20.27 3.90
CA GLY A 322 -5.88 18.85 4.16
C GLY A 322 -4.70 18.58 5.11
N ARG A 323 -4.24 19.61 5.84
CA ARG A 323 -3.19 19.46 6.86
C ARG A 323 -3.62 18.42 7.91
N PRO A 324 -2.79 17.41 8.20
CA PRO A 324 -3.06 16.51 9.32
C PRO A 324 -3.23 17.28 10.63
N ALA A 325 -4.18 16.85 11.47
CA ALA A 325 -4.40 17.46 12.78
C ALA A 325 -3.17 17.34 13.70
N GLN A 326 -2.43 16.23 13.58
CA GLN A 326 -1.23 15.96 14.36
C GLN A 326 -0.06 15.73 13.41
N SER A 327 1.11 16.27 13.78
CA SER A 327 2.37 15.93 13.11
C SER A 327 2.77 14.51 13.48
N GLY A 328 3.29 13.76 12.51
CA GLY A 328 4.03 12.55 12.82
C GLY A 328 5.39 12.83 13.46
N PRO A 329 6.07 11.77 13.94
CA PRO A 329 7.43 11.84 14.45
C PRO A 329 8.43 12.14 13.33
N LEU A 330 9.52 12.86 13.66
CA LEU A 330 10.54 13.30 12.71
C LEU A 330 11.18 12.15 11.94
N ASP A 331 11.49 11.07 12.64
CA ASP A 331 12.12 9.86 12.15
C ASP A 331 11.12 8.82 11.60
N GLY A 332 9.81 9.10 11.65
CA GLY A 332 8.78 8.14 11.26
C GLY A 332 8.71 6.91 12.18
N ASN A 333 9.09 7.01 13.47
CA ASN A 333 9.22 5.89 14.41
C ASN A 333 10.19 4.80 13.91
N GLY A 334 11.28 5.19 13.24
CA GLY A 334 12.24 4.26 12.64
C GLY A 334 11.68 3.37 11.52
N ARG A 335 10.44 3.57 11.08
CA ARG A 335 9.81 2.72 10.06
C ARG A 335 10.45 2.95 8.69
N ARG A 336 10.55 1.86 7.90
CA ARG A 336 10.89 1.93 6.47
C ARG A 336 10.01 2.95 5.76
N SER A 337 10.59 3.68 4.82
CA SER A 337 9.93 4.79 4.11
C SER A 337 8.64 4.36 3.41
N ILE A 338 8.53 3.09 2.99
CA ILE A 338 7.32 2.51 2.38
C ILE A 338 6.08 2.50 3.31
N TYR A 339 6.27 2.67 4.62
CA TYR A 339 5.19 2.73 5.61
C TYR A 339 4.83 4.16 6.02
N LEU A 340 5.49 5.17 5.44
CA LEU A 340 5.10 6.56 5.66
C LEU A 340 3.86 6.89 4.85
N ASN A 341 2.95 7.63 5.46
CA ASN A 341 1.73 8.08 4.80
C ASN A 341 2.07 9.15 3.75
N VAL A 342 1.68 8.92 2.50
CA VAL A 342 1.87 9.87 1.41
C VAL A 342 0.67 10.80 1.31
N ARG A 343 0.84 12.06 1.71
CA ARG A 343 -0.17 13.12 1.52
C ARG A 343 0.30 14.08 0.44
N ARG A 344 -0.47 14.18 -0.65
CA ARG A 344 -0.15 15.00 -1.83
C ARG A 344 0.37 16.42 -1.51
N ASN A 345 -0.20 17.08 -0.50
CA ASN A 345 0.17 18.46 -0.11
C ASN A 345 1.18 18.53 1.05
N PHE A 346 1.55 17.39 1.66
CA PHE A 346 2.38 17.32 2.86
C PHE A 346 3.45 16.25 2.70
N LEU A 347 4.22 16.34 1.62
CA LEU A 347 5.37 15.47 1.35
C LEU A 347 6.58 15.91 2.19
N THR A 348 7.42 14.95 2.56
CA THR A 348 8.64 15.22 3.36
C THR A 348 9.62 16.10 2.56
N PRO A 349 10.12 17.22 3.11
CA PRO A 349 11.08 18.08 2.40
C PRO A 349 12.37 17.38 1.96
N LEU A 350 12.87 16.43 2.78
CA LEU A 350 14.00 15.59 2.41
C LEU A 350 13.70 14.77 1.14
N PHE A 351 12.47 14.24 1.02
CA PHE A 351 12.07 13.48 -0.15
C PHE A 351 12.03 14.36 -1.40
N LEU A 352 11.44 15.55 -1.28
CA LEU A 352 11.38 16.51 -2.38
C LEU A 352 12.77 16.95 -2.85
N ALA A 353 13.72 17.16 -1.92
CA ALA A 353 15.09 17.52 -2.28
C ALA A 353 15.77 16.45 -3.15
N PHE A 354 15.44 15.18 -2.95
CA PHE A 354 16.01 14.03 -3.66
C PHE A 354 15.11 13.47 -4.77
N ASP A 355 14.34 14.34 -5.42
CA ASP A 355 13.52 14.07 -6.61
C ASP A 355 12.39 13.04 -6.39
N TYR A 356 11.82 12.98 -5.18
CA TYR A 356 10.67 12.12 -4.93
C TYR A 356 9.49 12.46 -5.85
N PRO A 357 8.87 11.46 -6.49
CA PRO A 357 7.80 11.68 -7.47
C PRO A 357 6.57 12.30 -6.79
N ILE A 358 6.14 13.45 -7.29
CA ILE A 358 4.93 14.09 -6.78
C ILE A 358 3.70 13.32 -7.31
N PRO A 359 2.78 12.84 -6.44
CA PRO A 359 1.69 11.94 -6.83
C PRO A 359 0.52 12.68 -7.52
N PHE A 360 0.83 13.40 -8.59
CA PHE A 360 -0.13 14.04 -9.50
C PHE A 360 -0.41 13.18 -10.73
N THR A 361 0.58 12.41 -11.18
CA THR A 361 0.50 11.55 -12.36
C THR A 361 1.42 10.34 -12.19
N THR A 362 1.31 9.38 -13.12
CA THR A 362 2.22 8.24 -13.21
C THR A 362 3.59 8.67 -13.73
N MET A 363 4.67 8.09 -13.19
CA MET A 363 6.03 8.25 -13.72
C MET A 363 6.72 6.90 -13.83
N GLY A 364 7.14 6.50 -15.03
CA GLY A 364 7.92 5.28 -15.27
C GLY A 364 9.42 5.44 -15.08
N ARG A 365 9.93 6.69 -15.04
CA ARG A 365 11.32 6.99 -14.69
C ARG A 365 11.38 8.23 -13.80
N ARG A 366 12.03 8.09 -12.65
CA ARG A 366 12.29 9.21 -11.73
C ARG A 366 13.41 10.09 -12.30
N SER A 367 13.28 11.40 -12.14
CA SER A 367 14.37 12.33 -12.42
C SER A 367 15.47 12.17 -11.38
N VAL A 368 16.72 12.34 -11.80
CA VAL A 368 17.89 12.32 -10.92
C VAL A 368 18.63 13.63 -11.14
N SER A 369 18.36 14.62 -10.29
CA SER A 369 19.08 15.88 -10.27
C SER A 369 20.34 15.76 -9.40
N ASN A 370 21.35 16.58 -9.70
CA ASN A 370 22.57 16.73 -8.92
C ASN A 370 22.80 18.22 -8.67
N VAL A 371 22.11 18.75 -7.67
CA VAL A 371 22.09 20.18 -7.35
C VAL A 371 22.67 20.43 -5.96
N PRO A 372 23.37 21.56 -5.71
CA PRO A 372 23.95 21.87 -4.40
C PRO A 372 22.93 21.84 -3.24
N ALA A 373 21.66 22.14 -3.53
CA ALA A 373 20.57 22.08 -2.56
C ALA A 373 20.39 20.70 -1.91
N GLN A 374 20.76 19.61 -2.60
CA GLN A 374 20.70 18.25 -2.04
C GLN A 374 21.76 18.01 -0.97
N ALA A 375 23.00 18.44 -1.21
CA ALA A 375 24.06 18.39 -0.21
C ALA A 375 23.71 19.28 1.00
N LEU A 376 23.17 20.48 0.76
CA LEU A 376 22.68 21.35 1.82
C LEU A 376 21.51 20.73 2.60
N ALA A 377 20.65 19.95 1.94
CA ALA A 377 19.58 19.23 2.63
C ALA A 377 20.14 18.18 3.59
N LEU A 378 21.15 17.39 3.19
CA LEU A 378 21.80 16.44 4.11
C LEU A 378 22.54 17.14 5.26
N MET A 379 23.18 18.28 4.97
CA MET A 379 23.90 19.05 5.98
C MET A 379 22.96 19.69 7.02
N ASN A 380 21.77 20.17 6.62
CA ASN A 380 20.95 21.02 7.49
C ASN A 380 19.65 20.36 7.98
N ASN A 381 19.32 19.15 7.51
CA ASN A 381 18.05 18.53 7.88
C ASN A 381 18.08 17.99 9.33
N PRO A 382 17.11 18.35 10.19
CA PRO A 382 17.04 17.88 11.57
C PRO A 382 17.02 16.36 11.72
N PHE A 383 16.38 15.65 10.80
CA PHE A 383 16.37 14.19 10.79
C PHE A 383 17.79 13.64 10.59
N VAL A 384 18.54 14.19 9.63
CA VAL A 384 19.92 13.73 9.35
C VAL A 384 20.83 13.98 10.56
N ALA A 385 20.70 15.13 11.21
CA ALA A 385 21.42 15.44 12.44
C ALA A 385 21.08 14.47 13.58
N GLN A 386 19.81 14.15 13.78
CA GLN A 386 19.35 13.16 14.76
C GLN A 386 19.90 11.75 14.48
N GLN A 387 19.98 11.35 13.22
CA GLN A 387 20.58 10.07 12.84
C GLN A 387 22.09 10.04 13.08
N ALA A 388 22.79 11.15 12.86
CA ALA A 388 24.23 11.24 13.13
C ALA A 388 24.54 11.13 14.63
N GLU A 389 23.69 11.74 15.47
CA GLU A 389 23.78 11.64 16.93
C GLU A 389 23.55 10.19 17.40
N SER A 390 22.50 9.56 16.90
CA SER A 390 22.18 8.16 17.23
C SER A 390 23.30 7.20 16.81
N TRP A 391 23.88 7.43 15.63
CA TRP A 391 24.97 6.60 15.11
C TRP A 391 26.26 6.76 15.93
N ALA A 392 26.60 7.99 16.30
CA ALA A 392 27.74 8.27 17.17
C ALA A 392 27.57 7.66 18.56
N ALA A 393 26.38 7.77 19.16
CA ALA A 393 26.07 7.14 20.44
C ALA A 393 26.23 5.61 20.37
N GLN A 394 25.77 4.99 19.29
CA GLN A 394 25.95 3.56 19.03
C GLN A 394 27.44 3.17 18.92
N ALA A 395 28.23 3.94 18.17
CA ALA A 395 29.67 3.67 18.01
C ALA A 395 30.44 3.82 19.33
N LEU A 396 30.03 4.76 20.20
CA LEU A 396 30.65 5.00 21.50
C LEU A 396 30.24 3.98 22.56
N ALA A 397 29.04 3.40 22.46
CA ALA A 397 28.55 2.37 23.38
C ALA A 397 29.37 1.06 23.32
N GLN A 398 30.09 0.82 22.23
CA GLN A 398 30.96 -0.35 22.09
C GLN A 398 32.24 -0.16 22.94
N ALA A 399 32.23 -0.80 24.12
CA ALA A 399 33.35 -0.75 25.05
C ALA A 399 34.60 -1.40 24.45
N ARG A 400 35.78 -0.84 24.79
CA ARG A 400 37.12 -1.35 24.43
C ARG A 400 37.57 -1.23 22.97
N GLN A 401 36.81 -0.54 22.10
CA GLN A 401 37.30 -0.22 20.76
C GLN A 401 38.21 1.00 20.75
N THR A 402 39.29 0.91 19.96
CA THR A 402 40.15 2.04 19.60
C THR A 402 39.42 2.98 18.62
N PRO A 403 39.84 4.25 18.50
CA PRO A 403 39.29 5.15 17.48
C PRO A 403 39.41 4.59 16.06
N ARG A 404 40.51 3.90 15.75
CA ARG A 404 40.75 3.30 14.43
C ARG A 404 39.74 2.20 14.11
N GLU A 405 39.44 1.33 15.08
CA GLU A 405 38.43 0.28 14.93
C GLU A 405 37.03 0.86 14.74
N ARG A 406 36.65 1.87 15.54
CA ARG A 406 35.36 2.57 15.37
C ARG A 406 35.21 3.19 13.99
N ILE A 407 36.25 3.88 13.50
CA ILE A 407 36.23 4.47 12.16
C ILE A 407 36.05 3.37 11.11
N SER A 408 36.74 2.24 11.25
CA SER A 408 36.59 1.10 10.34
C SER A 408 35.15 0.58 10.31
N ASP A 409 34.51 0.43 11.47
CA ASP A 409 33.12 -0.03 11.56
C ASP A 409 32.15 0.98 10.94
N LEU A 410 32.36 2.28 11.14
CA LEU A 410 31.56 3.34 10.52
C LEU A 410 31.64 3.29 8.99
N TYR A 411 32.85 3.11 8.43
CA TYR A 411 33.06 3.00 6.98
C TYR A 411 32.43 1.73 6.40
N VAL A 412 32.57 0.58 7.06
CA VAL A 412 31.94 -0.66 6.61
C VAL A 412 30.41 -0.54 6.64
N ALA A 413 29.86 0.09 7.68
CA ALA A 413 28.41 0.31 7.78
C ALA A 413 27.88 1.28 6.72
N ALA A 414 28.60 2.37 6.41
CA ALA A 414 28.17 3.37 5.43
C ALA A 414 28.45 2.99 3.96
N PHE A 415 29.60 2.37 3.69
CA PHE A 415 30.12 2.18 2.33
C PHE A 415 30.35 0.72 1.96
N GLY A 416 30.19 -0.22 2.90
CA GLY A 416 30.39 -1.66 2.65
C GLY A 416 31.86 -2.07 2.49
N ARG A 417 32.81 -1.18 2.79
CA ARG A 417 34.27 -1.41 2.72
C ARG A 417 35.00 -0.75 3.88
N PRO A 418 36.20 -1.23 4.25
CA PRO A 418 37.07 -0.50 5.18
C PRO A 418 37.59 0.81 4.55
N PRO A 419 37.99 1.79 5.37
CA PRO A 419 38.63 3.00 4.90
C PRO A 419 40.02 2.70 4.32
N GLU A 420 40.41 3.43 3.29
CA GLU A 420 41.78 3.46 2.80
C GLU A 420 42.71 4.13 3.84
N ASP A 421 44.02 3.91 3.73
CA ASP A 421 45.00 4.47 4.67
C ASP A 421 44.93 5.99 4.77
N ARG A 422 44.68 6.67 3.64
CA ARG A 422 44.47 8.11 3.58
C ARG A 422 43.18 8.53 4.29
N GLU A 423 42.06 7.87 4.00
CA GLU A 423 40.74 8.16 4.61
C GLU A 423 40.79 7.96 6.13
N MET A 424 41.48 6.91 6.58
CA MET A 424 41.70 6.66 8.00
C MET A 424 42.52 7.77 8.66
N ALA A 425 43.60 8.22 8.03
CA ALA A 425 44.42 9.31 8.54
C ALA A 425 43.64 10.63 8.61
N GLU A 426 42.84 10.95 7.58
CA GLU A 426 41.98 12.14 7.54
C GLU A 426 40.91 12.10 8.64
N ALA A 427 40.25 10.95 8.84
CA ALA A 427 39.25 10.77 9.88
C ALA A 427 39.84 10.93 11.29
N LEU A 428 41.02 10.35 11.55
CA LEU A 428 41.71 10.51 12.83
C LEU A 428 42.12 11.98 13.09
N ASN A 429 42.67 12.66 12.07
CA ASN A 429 43.02 14.08 12.18
C ASN A 429 41.77 14.94 12.42
N PHE A 430 40.65 14.63 11.75
CA PHE A 430 39.38 15.33 11.97
C PHE A 430 38.91 15.22 13.43
N LEU A 431 38.97 14.02 14.02
CA LEU A 431 38.60 13.82 15.43
C LEU A 431 39.49 14.65 16.37
N GLU A 432 40.80 14.74 16.09
CA GLU A 432 41.75 15.51 16.88
C GLU A 432 41.49 17.03 16.77
N GLU A 433 41.32 17.55 15.55
CA GLU A 433 41.05 18.95 15.31
C GLU A 433 39.71 19.40 15.91
N GLN A 434 38.66 18.61 15.77
CA GLN A 434 37.35 18.91 16.36
C GLN A 434 37.38 18.81 17.88
N GLY A 435 38.08 17.81 18.44
CA GLY A 435 38.28 17.70 19.89
C GLY A 435 38.98 18.93 20.48
N LYS A 436 39.98 19.49 19.76
CA LYS A 436 40.65 20.75 20.12
C LYS A 436 39.68 21.93 20.08
N ARG A 437 38.83 22.04 19.05
CA ARG A 437 37.83 23.11 18.93
C ARG A 437 36.80 23.09 20.06
N TYR A 438 36.40 21.91 20.52
CA TYR A 438 35.46 21.76 21.63
C TYR A 438 36.09 21.79 23.02
N ASN A 439 37.42 21.95 23.13
CA ASN A 439 38.16 21.86 24.39
C ASN A 439 37.86 20.58 25.20
N ARG A 440 37.47 19.50 24.51
CA ARG A 440 37.06 18.22 25.11
C ARG A 440 37.47 17.06 24.19
N VAL A 441 38.58 16.42 24.53
CA VAL A 441 39.05 15.21 23.82
C VAL A 441 38.11 14.05 24.19
N GLY A 442 37.45 13.47 23.19
CA GLY A 442 36.51 12.35 23.39
C GLY A 442 35.05 12.74 23.64
N ASP A 443 34.66 14.00 23.40
CA ASP A 443 33.26 14.42 23.46
C ASP A 443 32.41 13.65 22.41
N PRO A 444 31.24 13.09 22.77
CA PRO A 444 30.32 12.46 21.83
C PRO A 444 29.98 13.34 20.62
N GLN A 445 30.03 14.66 20.78
CA GLN A 445 29.81 15.62 19.71
C GLN A 445 30.82 15.48 18.56
N VAL A 446 32.08 15.16 18.83
CA VAL A 446 33.12 14.96 17.81
C VAL A 446 32.76 13.79 16.89
N TRP A 447 32.28 12.70 17.49
CA TRP A 447 31.87 11.51 16.75
C TRP A 447 30.57 11.74 15.96
N ARG A 448 29.63 12.51 16.51
CA ARG A 448 28.43 12.95 15.80
C ARG A 448 28.81 13.70 14.53
N ASP A 449 29.76 14.63 14.61
CA ASP A 449 30.16 15.44 13.47
C ASP A 449 30.88 14.59 12.42
N LEU A 450 31.70 13.61 12.82
CA LEU A 450 32.27 12.63 11.88
C LEU A 450 31.19 11.81 11.19
N CYS A 451 30.21 11.28 11.93
CA CYS A 451 29.06 10.56 11.36
C CYS A 451 28.29 11.42 10.36
N HIS A 452 28.11 12.70 10.66
CA HIS A 452 27.45 13.66 9.78
C HIS A 452 28.27 13.94 8.52
N VAL A 453 29.60 14.02 8.61
CA VAL A 453 30.48 14.11 7.43
C VAL A 453 30.31 12.87 6.55
N LEU A 454 30.29 11.66 7.12
CA LEU A 454 30.14 10.42 6.36
C LEU A 454 28.81 10.35 5.59
N PHE A 455 27.71 10.87 6.14
CA PHE A 455 26.44 11.00 5.41
C PHE A 455 26.50 11.94 4.20
N ASN A 456 27.44 12.87 4.18
CA ASN A 456 27.63 13.83 3.10
C ASN A 456 28.69 13.40 2.07
N VAL A 457 29.36 12.26 2.28
CA VAL A 457 30.26 11.66 1.28
C VAL A 457 29.41 11.12 0.12
N LYS A 458 29.86 11.35 -1.12
CA LYS A 458 29.11 10.91 -2.33
C LYS A 458 28.81 9.41 -2.32
N GLU A 459 29.76 8.60 -1.88
CA GLU A 459 29.63 7.14 -1.78
C GLU A 459 28.45 6.71 -0.89
N PHE A 460 27.97 7.56 0.02
CA PHE A 460 26.80 7.25 0.86
C PHE A 460 25.50 7.16 0.06
N ILE A 461 25.36 7.95 -1.01
CA ILE A 461 24.12 8.06 -1.80
C ILE A 461 24.26 7.58 -3.25
N PHE A 462 25.46 7.19 -3.67
CA PHE A 462 25.73 6.65 -5.00
C PHE A 462 26.26 5.21 -4.86
N ILE A 463 25.61 4.27 -5.55
CA ILE A 463 25.98 2.85 -5.58
C ILE A 463 26.44 2.43 -6.97
N ASN A 464 27.30 1.41 -7.02
CA ASN A 464 27.84 0.79 -8.23
C ASN A 464 27.54 -0.70 -8.26
#